data_AF-A0A5S9XJP1-F1
#
_entry.id   AF-A0A5S9XJP1-F1
#
_cell.length_a   1.000
_cell.length_b   1.000
_cell.length_c   1.000
_cell.angle_alpha   90.00
_cell.angle_beta   90.00
_cell.angle_gamma   90.00
#
_symmetry.space_group_name_H-M   'P 1'
#
loop_
_entity.id
_entity.type
_entity.pdbx_description
1 polymer ?
#
loop_
_entity_poly.entity_id
_entity_poly.type
_entity_poly.pdbx_seq_one_letter_code
_entity_poly.pdbx_strand_id
1 'polypeptide(L)' 'MTLGLINANPVVQAKKEGLVDIRVSPGSHADEVSVNKQLNDKERVVAALENPNLRQLVDECIYSDEI' A
#
# COMPACT_ATOMS: atom_id res chain seq x y z
N MET A 1 0.46 -49.48 16.91
CA MET A 1 0.07 -48.89 15.61
C MET A 1 -0.70 -47.58 15.83
N THR A 2 -0.11 -46.64 16.56
CA THR A 2 -0.66 -45.27 16.65
C THR A 2 -0.25 -44.54 15.39
N LEU A 3 -1.14 -44.54 14.41
CA LEU A 3 -0.97 -43.76 13.19
C LEU A 3 -1.11 -42.28 13.58
N GLY A 4 0.02 -41.62 13.85
CA GLY A 4 0.07 -40.19 14.08
C GLY A 4 -0.30 -39.48 12.78
N LEU A 5 -1.54 -39.02 12.70
CA LEU A 5 -1.98 -38.06 11.70
C LEU A 5 -1.25 -36.74 11.98
N ILE A 6 -0.17 -36.50 11.24
CA ILE A 6 0.43 -35.18 11.08
C ILE A 6 -0.59 -34.37 10.27
N ASN A 7 -1.60 -33.84 10.96
CA ASN A 7 -2.55 -32.93 10.33
C ASN A 7 -1.81 -31.61 10.13
N ALA A 8 -1.36 -31.39 8.89
CA ALA A 8 -0.76 -30.15 8.44
C ALA A 8 -1.76 -29.01 8.71
N ASN A 9 -1.43 -28.15 9.65
CA ASN A 9 -2.19 -26.97 10.01
C ASN A 9 -2.25 -26.00 8.80
N PRO A 10 -3.41 -25.75 8.16
CA PRO A 10 -3.49 -24.94 6.95
C PRO A 10 -3.63 -23.42 7.22
N VAL A 11 -3.36 -22.96 8.44
CA VAL A 11 -3.54 -21.53 8.83
C VAL A 11 -2.37 -20.62 8.50
N VAL A 12 -1.36 -21.08 7.77
CA VAL A 12 -0.49 -20.15 7.03
C VAL A 12 -1.24 -19.63 5.80
N GLN A 13 -2.34 -18.93 6.03
CA GLN A 13 -2.90 -18.02 5.06
C GLN A 13 -1.83 -16.96 4.82
N ALA A 14 -1.03 -17.14 3.77
CA ALA A 14 -0.19 -16.09 3.24
C ALA A 14 -1.13 -14.96 2.81
N LYS A 15 -1.37 -14.01 3.72
CA LYS A 15 -2.05 -12.74 3.43
C LYS A 15 -1.21 -12.08 2.35
N LYS A 16 -1.67 -12.18 1.09
CA LYS A 16 -1.12 -11.38 0.00
C LYS A 16 -1.56 -9.95 0.27
N GLU A 17 -0.79 -9.23 1.09
CA GLU A 17 -0.93 -7.79 1.26
C GLU A 17 -0.89 -7.17 -0.13
N GLY A 18 -1.97 -6.50 -0.51
CA GLY A 18 -2.11 -5.92 -1.85
C GLY A 18 -0.95 -4.99 -2.14
N LEU A 19 -0.06 -5.40 -3.04
CA LEU A 19 1.00 -4.54 -3.56
C LEU A 19 0.33 -3.53 -4.50
N VAL A 20 0.04 -2.35 -3.97
CA VAL A 20 -0.39 -1.22 -4.79
C VAL A 20 0.88 -0.55 -5.33
N ASP A 21 1.12 -0.68 -6.64
CA ASP A 21 2.22 -0.02 -7.35
C ASP A 21 1.65 1.24 -8.02
N ILE A 22 2.17 2.40 -7.65
CA ILE A 22 1.69 3.70 -8.13
C ILE A 22 2.82 4.37 -8.88
N ARG A 23 2.58 4.75 -10.14
CA ARG A 23 3.57 5.43 -10.98
C ARG A 23 2.93 6.55 -11.77
N VAL A 24 3.67 7.65 -11.88
CA VAL A 24 3.36 8.73 -12.80
C VAL A 24 3.55 8.25 -14.23
N SER A 25 2.70 8.72 -15.15
CA SER A 25 2.82 8.45 -16.57
C SER A 25 4.21 8.87 -17.10
N PRO A 26 4.88 8.02 -17.89
CA PRO A 26 6.24 8.27 -18.35
C PRO A 26 6.32 9.56 -19.16
N GLY A 27 7.35 10.38 -18.91
CA GLY A 27 7.55 11.66 -19.59
C GLY A 27 6.54 12.76 -19.22
N SER A 28 5.61 12.53 -18.29
CA SER A 28 4.63 13.54 -17.86
C SER A 28 5.17 14.46 -16.75
N HIS A 29 6.29 14.12 -16.12
CA HIS A 29 6.86 14.87 -15.00
C HIS A 29 8.39 14.85 -15.06
N ALA A 30 9.03 16.01 -14.86
CA ALA A 30 10.50 16.12 -14.92
C ALA A 30 11.20 15.24 -13.88
N ASP A 31 10.60 15.13 -12.68
CA ASP A 31 11.10 14.34 -11.56
C ASP A 31 10.39 12.99 -11.39
N GLU A 32 9.90 12.37 -12.48
CA GLU A 32 9.11 11.12 -12.39
C GLU A 32 9.76 10.04 -11.53
N VAL A 33 11.09 9.89 -11.62
CA VAL A 33 11.84 8.85 -10.91
C VAL A 33 11.80 9.09 -9.40
N SER A 34 11.96 10.34 -8.99
CA SER A 34 11.94 10.74 -7.58
C SER A 34 10.53 10.60 -7.01
N VAL A 35 9.51 11.03 -7.74
CA VAL A 35 8.10 10.92 -7.32
C VAL A 35 7.69 9.46 -7.20
N ASN A 36 8.00 8.63 -8.20
CA ASN A 36 7.69 7.20 -8.18
C ASN A 36 8.38 6.49 -7.00
N LYS A 37 9.62 6.83 -6.67
CA LYS A 37 10.28 6.31 -5.48
C LYS A 37 9.55 6.68 -4.19
N GLN A 38 9.09 7.93 -4.09
CA GLN A 38 8.38 8.39 -2.90
C GLN A 38 7.03 7.70 -2.72
N LEU A 39 6.27 7.51 -3.81
CA LEU A 39 4.94 6.87 -3.78
C LEU A 39 5.00 5.37 -3.48
N ASN A 40 6.07 4.69 -3.90
CA ASN A 40 6.23 3.24 -3.67
C ASN A 40 6.99 2.91 -2.37
N ASP A 41 7.47 3.92 -1.63
CA ASP A 41 8.08 3.75 -0.32
C ASP A 41 6.99 3.66 0.76
N LYS A 42 6.68 2.41 1.17
CA LYS A 42 5.62 2.13 2.14
C LYS A 42 5.84 2.83 3.49
N GLU A 43 7.07 2.86 3.99
CA GLU A 43 7.36 3.45 5.30
C GLU A 43 7.16 4.97 5.25
N ARG A 44 7.58 5.60 4.15
CA ARG A 44 7.37 7.04 3.96
C ARG A 44 5.90 7.40 3.76
N VAL A 45 5.15 6.60 3.00
CA VAL A 45 3.71 6.83 2.80
C VAL A 45 2.97 6.69 4.13
N VAL A 46 3.27 5.67 4.93
CA VAL A 46 2.67 5.51 6.26
C VAL A 46 3.02 6.71 7.15
N ALA A 47 4.29 7.10 7.22
CA ALA A 47 4.71 8.25 8.02
C ALA A 47 4.02 9.57 7.57
N ALA A 48 3.78 9.74 6.27
CA ALA A 48 3.04 10.89 5.75
C ALA A 48 1.56 10.86 6.18
N LEU A 49 0.94 9.68 6.23
CA LEU A 49 -0.46 9.52 6.65
C LEU A 49 -0.70 9.62 8.16
N GLU A 50 0.36 9.52 8.98
CA GLU A 50 0.32 9.85 10.41
C GLU A 50 0.28 11.37 10.67
N ASN A 51 0.59 12.20 9.66
CA ASN A 51 0.44 13.66 9.76
C ASN A 51 -1.03 14.05 9.56
N PRO A 52 -1.71 14.63 10.58
CA PRO A 52 -3.14 14.91 10.51
C PRO A 52 -3.50 15.89 9.38
N ASN A 53 -2.64 16.85 9.05
CA ASN A 53 -2.90 17.82 7.98
C ASN A 53 -2.88 17.14 6.60
N LEU A 54 -1.89 16.27 6.36
CA LEU A 54 -1.78 15.54 5.10
C LEU A 54 -2.90 14.52 4.97
N ARG A 55 -3.21 13.82 6.06
CA ARG A 55 -4.29 12.85 6.10
C ARG A 55 -5.64 13.48 5.75
N GLN A 56 -5.96 14.61 6.37
CA GLN A 56 -7.21 15.32 6.09
C GLN A 56 -7.33 15.75 4.63
N LEU A 57 -6.26 16.29 4.04
CA LEU A 57 -6.26 16.68 2.62
C LEU A 57 -6.45 15.47 1.70
N VAL A 58 -5.77 14.35 1.99
CA VAL A 58 -5.92 13.12 1.21
C VAL A 58 -7.34 12.58 1.32
N ASP A 59 -7.91 12.54 2.54
CA ASP A 59 -9.29 12.10 2.76
C ASP A 59 -10.26 13.02 1.99
N GLU A 60 -10.10 14.34 2.07
CA GLU A 60 -10.89 15.30 1.28
C GLU A 60 -10.83 14.98 -0.23
N CYS A 61 -9.64 14.78 -0.79
CA CYS A 61 -9.48 14.44 -2.20
C CYS A 61 -10.16 13.11 -2.59
N ILE A 62 -10.20 12.11 -1.70
CA ILE A 62 -10.83 10.81 -1.97
C ILE A 62 -12.36 10.90 -1.92
N TYR A 63 -12.91 11.71 -1.01
CA TYR A 63 -14.36 11.88 -0.87
C TYR A 63 -14.92 13.03 -1.73
N SER A 64 -14.07 13.82 -2.38
CA SER A 64 -14.47 14.92 -3.27
C SER A 64 -15.26 14.47 -4.51
N ASP A 65 -15.23 13.18 -4.85
CA ASP A 65 -15.96 12.59 -5.98
C ASP A 65 -17.45 12.29 -5.68
N GLU A 66 -18.02 12.77 -4.57
CA GLU A 66 -19.47 12.77 -4.33
C GLU A 66 -20.15 14.00 -4.97
N ILE A 67 -20.05 14.15 -6.30
CA ILE A 67 -20.88 15.06 -7.12
C ILE A 67 -21.32 14.37 -8.41
#